data_AF-A0A381F5E9-F1
#
_entry.id   AF-A0A381F5E9-F1
#
_cell.length_a   1.000
_cell.length_b   1.000
_cell.length_c   1.000
_cell.angle_alpha   90.00
_cell.angle_beta   90.00
_cell.angle_gamma   90.00
#
_symmetry.space_group_name_H-M   'P 1'
#
loop_
_entity.id
_entity.type
_entity.pdbx_description
1 polymer ?
#
loop_
_entity_poly.entity_id
_entity_poly.type
_entity_poly.pdbx_seq_one_letter_code
_entity_poly.pdbx_strand_id
1 'polypeptide(L)'
;MKKTFTFVKVPHCQVIFGKKLSLKAQLFCMLKTFDEKFSGFLFVVILPFLLFFMSYYGFESSYTHFKTSERPPDFLFSSVYSYRIIPNYLSIYMTDLMEYCINNPLLSPFKNLFIKNGTPFYHGLFLTNTVFFILSSVIINAILKFRSVDFFSNIMMRRIIHLLMVFFIVMTQYTPSNCDTIALFCYLVGIVLTIKYHHTNRNLFFYLLIILIAVSTLVRETACLNIAFFAAVFFSLKEIKQKKIQFIWKVIPLLLSFLTPYLGLRIFLNQEEKSSFMEGIYIVANFTSPFNIAGLLFSAVVLYFMYKLCADDKNKLVFKKYLFFSLPYIGMITLVGLFWEVRLFLPLILTGAVIACHDFKKLYN
;
A
#
# COMPACT_ATOMS: atom_id res chain seq x y z
N MET A 1 14.56 -57.23 23.35
CA MET A 1 13.61 -56.38 22.60
C MET A 1 14.09 -54.94 22.59
N LYS A 2 14.65 -54.47 21.48
CA LYS A 2 15.03 -53.06 21.28
C LYS A 2 13.76 -52.25 21.00
N LYS A 3 13.37 -51.33 21.88
CA LYS A 3 12.34 -50.33 21.60
C LYS A 3 13.00 -49.12 20.94
N THR A 4 12.78 -48.99 19.64
CA THR A 4 13.07 -47.80 18.83
C THR A 4 12.08 -46.70 19.20
N PHE A 5 12.56 -45.60 19.77
CA PHE A 5 11.78 -44.38 19.93
C PHE A 5 11.89 -43.56 18.63
N THR A 6 10.79 -43.50 17.88
CA THR A 6 10.60 -42.56 16.79
C THR A 6 10.42 -41.14 17.34
N PHE A 7 11.40 -40.27 17.08
CA PHE A 7 11.26 -38.82 17.26
C PHE A 7 10.27 -38.28 16.23
N VAL A 8 9.04 -38.03 16.65
CA VAL A 8 8.06 -37.25 15.88
C VAL A 8 8.34 -35.77 16.10
N LYS A 9 8.86 -35.11 15.06
CA LYS A 9 9.08 -33.67 14.99
C LYS A 9 7.74 -33.01 14.67
N VAL A 10 7.06 -32.42 15.66
CA VAL A 10 5.91 -31.52 15.43
C VAL A 10 6.09 -30.24 16.24
N PRO A 11 6.04 -29.06 15.57
CA PRO A 11 6.08 -27.75 16.21
C PRO A 11 4.65 -27.37 16.59
N HIS A 12 4.35 -27.28 17.89
CA HIS A 12 3.32 -26.43 18.48
C HIS A 12 3.16 -26.87 19.95
N CYS A 13 3.19 -25.92 20.88
CA CYS A 13 2.81 -26.14 22.28
C CYS A 13 1.42 -26.77 22.33
N GLN A 14 1.33 -28.09 22.42
CA GLN A 14 0.13 -28.76 22.90
C GLN A 14 0.23 -28.91 24.41
N VAL A 15 -0.78 -28.33 25.05
CA VAL A 15 -1.15 -28.48 26.44
C VAL A 15 -1.28 -29.97 26.73
N ILE A 16 -0.28 -30.54 27.41
CA ILE A 16 -0.44 -31.84 28.07
C ILE A 16 -1.24 -31.57 29.34
N PHE A 17 -2.53 -31.88 29.29
CA PHE A 17 -3.36 -32.06 30.48
C PHE A 17 -2.64 -33.05 31.42
N GLY A 18 -2.23 -32.58 32.61
CA GLY A 18 -1.85 -33.47 33.72
C GLY A 18 -0.49 -33.27 34.38
N LYS A 19 0.40 -32.36 33.93
CA LYS A 19 1.64 -32.05 34.68
C LYS A 19 1.91 -30.55 34.72
N LYS A 20 2.01 -29.98 35.94
CA LYS A 20 2.48 -28.61 36.20
C LYS A 20 3.72 -28.33 35.35
N LEU A 21 3.61 -27.47 34.34
CA LEU A 21 4.78 -26.93 33.66
C LEU A 21 5.65 -26.24 34.72
N SER A 22 6.95 -26.55 34.73
CA SER A 22 7.93 -25.85 35.56
C SER A 22 7.84 -24.34 35.33
N LEU A 23 7.86 -23.55 36.40
CA LEU A 23 7.80 -22.08 36.36
C LEU A 23 8.85 -21.49 35.39
N LYS A 24 10.01 -22.14 35.26
CA LYS A 24 11.06 -21.78 34.29
C LYS A 24 10.63 -21.93 32.83
N ALA A 25 9.85 -22.96 32.50
CA ALA A 25 9.35 -23.17 31.14
C ALA A 25 8.26 -22.16 30.77
N GLN A 26 7.42 -21.77 31.74
CA GLN A 26 6.44 -20.70 31.55
C GLN A 26 7.14 -19.33 31.38
N LEU A 27 8.16 -19.05 32.20
CA LEU A 27 8.95 -17.82 32.09
C LEU A 27 9.71 -17.74 30.76
N PHE A 28 10.30 -18.85 30.31
CA PHE A 28 11.01 -18.92 29.03
C PHE A 28 10.06 -18.74 27.83
N CYS A 29 8.86 -19.33 27.87
CA CYS A 29 7.83 -19.08 26.85
C CYS A 29 7.33 -17.63 26.87
N MET A 30 7.16 -17.02 28.05
CA MET A 30 6.81 -15.59 28.15
C MET A 30 7.92 -14.69 27.58
N LEU A 31 9.18 -14.94 27.92
CA LEU A 31 10.31 -14.16 27.40
C LEU A 31 10.43 -14.29 25.88
N LYS A 32 10.29 -15.51 25.34
CA LYS A 32 10.32 -15.74 23.89
C LYS A 32 9.17 -15.02 23.16
N THR A 33 7.97 -15.03 23.72
CA THR A 33 6.83 -14.30 23.13
C THR A 33 6.97 -12.79 23.27
N PHE A 34 7.63 -12.30 24.32
CA PHE A 34 7.96 -10.90 24.49
C PHE A 34 9.02 -10.44 23.48
N ASP A 35 10.10 -11.20 23.29
CA ASP A 35 11.14 -10.93 22.29
C ASP A 35 10.59 -10.96 20.86
N GLU A 36 9.67 -11.87 20.57
CA GLU A 36 8.99 -11.92 19.27
C GLU A 36 8.08 -10.71 19.03
N LYS A 37 7.36 -10.23 20.07
CA LYS A 37 6.53 -9.02 19.98
C LYS A 37 7.38 -7.76 19.87
N PHE A 38 8.47 -7.67 20.64
CA PHE A 38 9.39 -6.54 20.64
C PHE A 38 10.15 -6.43 19.32
N SER A 39 10.69 -7.55 18.82
CA SER A 39 11.31 -7.59 17.49
C SER A 39 10.32 -7.28 16.37
N GLY A 40 9.05 -7.70 16.52
CA GLY A 40 7.97 -7.32 15.61
C GLY A 40 7.70 -5.81 15.60
N PHE A 41 7.64 -5.17 16.77
CA PHE A 41 7.44 -3.73 16.89
C PHE A 41 8.61 -2.94 16.29
N LEU A 42 9.85 -3.32 16.62
CA LEU A 42 11.05 -2.72 16.06
C LEU A 42 11.06 -2.75 14.52
N PHE A 43 10.75 -3.90 13.94
CA PHE A 43 10.84 -4.09 12.50
C PHE A 43 9.68 -3.49 11.71
N VAL A 44 8.48 -3.45 12.31
CA VAL A 44 7.26 -3.03 11.62
C VAL A 44 6.97 -1.55 11.83
N VAL A 45 7.44 -0.96 12.93
CA VAL A 45 7.14 0.44 13.30
C VAL A 45 8.41 1.28 13.29
N ILE A 46 9.42 0.92 14.10
CA ILE A 46 10.61 1.75 14.29
C ILE A 46 11.46 1.80 13.02
N LEU A 47 11.73 0.66 12.37
CA LEU A 47 12.57 0.62 11.19
C LEU A 47 11.98 1.40 10.00
N PRO A 48 10.70 1.24 9.62
CA PRO A 48 10.08 2.07 8.59
C PRO A 48 10.13 3.56 8.94
N PHE A 49 9.85 3.93 10.20
CA PHE A 49 9.97 5.31 10.65
C PHE A 49 11.38 5.87 10.40
N LEU A 50 12.43 5.15 10.83
CA LEU A 50 13.81 5.59 10.67
C LEU A 50 14.22 5.71 9.20
N LEU A 51 13.87 4.72 8.37
CA LEU A 51 14.16 4.76 6.94
C LEU A 51 13.47 5.94 6.25
N PHE A 52 12.22 6.20 6.62
CA PHE A 52 11.46 7.32 6.06
C PHE A 52 12.01 8.67 6.52
N PHE A 53 12.40 8.79 7.79
CA PHE A 53 13.07 9.97 8.33
C PHE A 53 14.39 10.26 7.60
N MET A 54 15.23 9.23 7.42
CA MET A 54 16.47 9.34 6.65
C MET A 54 16.19 9.75 5.20
N SER A 55 15.13 9.23 4.58
CA SER A 55 14.78 9.60 3.21
C SER A 55 14.30 11.04 3.07
N TYR A 56 13.54 11.55 4.04
CA TYR A 56 12.97 12.90 3.98
C TYR A 56 13.99 13.98 4.34
N TYR A 57 14.82 13.75 5.35
CA TYR A 57 15.76 14.77 5.82
C TYR A 57 17.20 14.53 5.35
N GLY A 58 17.57 13.30 5.04
CA GLY A 58 18.92 12.93 4.60
C GLY A 58 19.13 13.00 3.09
N PHE A 59 18.08 12.78 2.28
CA PHE A 59 18.17 12.93 0.82
C PHE A 59 17.55 14.25 0.34
N GLU A 60 18.17 14.84 -0.67
CA GLU A 60 17.61 16.00 -1.35
C GLU A 60 16.52 15.53 -2.32
N SER A 61 15.26 15.86 -2.01
CA SER A 61 14.14 15.51 -2.88
C SER A 61 14.24 16.29 -4.19
N SER A 62 13.86 15.67 -5.30
CA SER A 62 13.82 16.31 -6.61
C SER A 62 12.86 17.52 -6.69
N TYR A 63 11.97 17.68 -5.70
CA TYR A 63 11.05 18.81 -5.57
C TYR A 63 11.49 19.76 -4.45
N THR A 64 12.55 20.53 -4.69
CA THR A 64 13.07 21.55 -3.76
C THR A 64 12.02 22.59 -3.36
N HIS A 65 11.04 22.86 -4.22
CA HIS A 65 9.94 23.80 -3.97
C HIS A 65 9.08 23.44 -2.75
N PHE A 66 8.93 22.15 -2.41
CA PHE A 66 8.18 21.75 -1.21
C PHE A 66 8.94 22.00 0.08
N LYS A 67 10.28 21.99 0.04
CA LYS A 67 11.13 22.32 1.21
C LYS A 67 11.12 23.82 1.53
N THR A 68 10.80 24.66 0.54
CA THR A 68 10.83 26.13 0.68
C THR A 68 9.45 26.76 0.82
N SER A 69 8.36 26.01 0.58
CA SER A 69 7.00 26.54 0.68
C SER A 69 6.55 26.58 2.14
N GLU A 70 6.16 27.74 2.67
CA GLU A 70 5.67 27.87 4.06
C GLU A 70 4.28 27.28 4.25
N ARG A 71 3.45 27.31 3.20
CA ARG A 71 2.08 26.80 3.17
C ARG A 71 1.84 25.84 2.00
N PRO A 72 0.75 25.05 2.03
CA PRO A 72 0.34 24.24 0.88
C PRO A 72 0.20 25.13 -0.37
N PRO A 73 0.96 24.86 -1.43
CA PRO A 73 0.96 25.71 -2.61
C PRO A 73 -0.37 25.62 -3.37
N ASP A 74 -0.79 26.74 -3.98
CA ASP A 74 -2.10 26.88 -4.64
C ASP A 74 -2.33 25.86 -5.77
N PHE A 75 -1.27 25.34 -6.39
CA PHE A 75 -1.40 24.30 -7.41
C PHE A 75 -1.99 22.99 -6.87
N LEU A 76 -1.92 22.73 -5.56
CA LEU A 76 -2.59 21.56 -4.96
C LEU A 76 -4.11 21.67 -5.01
N PHE A 77 -4.63 22.90 -5.07
CA PHE A 77 -6.06 23.18 -5.12
C PHE A 77 -6.58 23.43 -6.53
N SER A 78 -5.70 23.53 -7.53
CA SER A 78 -6.07 23.77 -8.91
C SER A 78 -5.88 22.54 -9.80
N SER A 79 -6.53 22.55 -10.97
CA SER A 79 -6.35 21.57 -12.05
C SER A 79 -6.67 20.11 -11.63
N VAL A 80 -5.77 19.16 -11.87
CA VAL A 80 -5.96 17.71 -11.62
C VAL A 80 -5.80 17.36 -10.13
N TYR A 81 -5.14 18.21 -9.34
CA TYR A 81 -4.93 18.00 -7.91
C TYR A 81 -6.12 18.44 -7.05
N SER A 82 -6.99 19.31 -7.57
CA SER A 82 -8.22 19.78 -6.91
C SER A 82 -9.16 18.64 -6.51
N TYR A 83 -9.19 17.56 -7.31
CA TYR A 83 -10.01 16.37 -7.06
C TYR A 83 -9.56 15.55 -5.84
N ARG A 84 -8.39 15.85 -5.25
CA ARG A 84 -7.81 15.12 -4.10
C ARG A 84 -8.16 15.80 -2.77
N ILE A 85 -9.46 15.88 -2.49
CA ILE A 85 -10.03 16.59 -1.34
C ILE A 85 -9.36 16.19 -0.03
N ILE A 86 -9.31 14.89 0.30
CA ILE A 86 -8.86 14.43 1.62
C ILE A 86 -7.38 14.80 1.88
N PRO A 87 -6.42 14.45 0.99
CA PRO A 87 -5.02 14.88 1.13
C PRO A 87 -4.83 16.39 1.24
N ASN A 88 -5.59 17.16 0.48
CA ASN A 88 -5.43 18.62 0.44
C ASN A 88 -5.84 19.25 1.78
N TYR A 89 -7.03 18.95 2.29
CA TYR A 89 -7.45 19.45 3.60
C TYR A 89 -6.57 18.92 4.73
N LEU A 90 -6.17 17.65 4.69
CA LEU A 90 -5.27 17.09 5.69
C LEU A 90 -3.92 17.81 5.71
N SER A 91 -3.40 18.21 4.54
CA SER A 91 -2.14 18.96 4.45
C SER A 91 -2.24 20.35 5.07
N ILE A 92 -3.39 21.03 4.96
CA ILE A 92 -3.63 22.32 5.66
C ILE A 92 -3.59 22.09 7.17
N TYR A 93 -4.42 21.19 7.69
CA TYR A 93 -4.51 20.94 9.14
C TYR A 93 -3.17 20.52 9.75
N MET A 94 -2.39 19.72 9.02
CA MET A 94 -1.08 19.28 9.50
C MET A 94 -0.03 20.39 9.44
N THR A 95 -0.16 21.33 8.50
CA THR A 95 0.68 22.54 8.47
C THR A 95 0.36 23.44 9.66
N ASP A 96 -0.92 23.70 9.92
CA ASP A 96 -1.36 24.52 11.06
C ASP A 96 -0.94 23.90 12.39
N LEU A 97 -1.05 22.57 12.51
CA LEU A 97 -0.56 21.83 13.68
C LEU A 97 0.95 22.02 13.87
N MET A 98 1.73 21.90 12.80
CA MET A 98 3.18 22.10 12.87
C MET A 98 3.55 23.54 13.19
N GLU A 99 2.85 24.52 12.62
CA GLU A 99 3.05 25.94 12.92
C GLU A 99 2.75 26.22 14.41
N TYR A 100 1.65 25.69 14.93
CA TYR A 100 1.34 25.75 16.36
C TYR A 100 2.42 25.08 17.20
N CYS A 101 2.89 23.88 16.82
CA CYS A 101 3.95 23.16 17.54
C CYS A 101 5.28 23.91 17.54
N ILE A 102 5.68 24.52 16.43
CA ILE A 102 6.94 25.28 16.30
C ILE A 102 6.89 26.58 17.12
N ASN A 103 5.72 27.21 17.20
CA ASN A 103 5.52 28.46 17.92
C ASN A 103 5.22 28.26 19.43
N ASN A 104 4.90 27.04 19.85
CA ASN A 104 4.61 26.74 21.24
C ASN A 104 5.88 26.77 22.11
N PRO A 105 5.89 27.52 23.23
CA PRO A 105 7.07 27.64 24.11
C PRO A 105 7.56 26.29 24.67
N LEU A 106 6.71 25.25 24.76
CA LEU A 106 7.09 23.92 25.22
C LEU A 106 8.02 23.16 24.27
N LEU A 107 7.99 23.49 22.97
CA LEU A 107 8.82 22.85 21.93
C LEU A 107 9.97 23.75 21.45
N SER A 108 10.16 24.89 22.13
CA SER A 108 11.28 25.82 22.01
C SER A 108 12.67 25.17 21.75
N PRO A 109 13.11 24.12 22.49
CA PRO A 109 14.42 23.53 22.26
C PRO A 109 14.58 22.85 20.89
N PHE A 110 13.48 22.41 20.26
CA PHE A 110 13.50 21.80 18.93
C PHE A 110 13.23 22.81 17.80
N LYS A 111 12.83 24.05 18.13
CA LYS A 111 12.51 25.11 17.17
C LYS A 111 13.65 25.36 16.19
N ASN A 112 14.88 25.46 16.69
CA ASN A 112 16.07 25.66 15.86
C ASN A 112 16.35 24.48 14.90
N LEU A 113 15.98 23.26 15.31
CA LEU A 113 16.11 22.06 14.49
C LEU A 113 15.07 22.02 13.36
N PHE A 114 13.82 22.40 13.64
CA PHE A 114 12.76 22.47 12.64
C PHE A 114 13.05 23.56 11.60
N ILE A 115 13.32 24.79 12.05
CA ILE A 115 13.59 25.93 11.14
C ILE A 115 14.78 25.66 10.22
N LYS A 116 15.81 24.94 10.70
CA LYS A 116 16.99 24.59 9.90
C LYS A 116 16.69 23.53 8.82
N ASN A 117 15.74 22.63 9.07
CA ASN A 117 15.54 21.43 8.25
C ASN A 117 14.34 21.53 7.29
N GLY A 118 13.53 22.58 7.37
CA GLY A 118 12.44 22.83 6.42
C GLY A 118 11.40 23.81 6.94
N THR A 119 10.29 23.90 6.21
CA THR A 119 9.13 24.72 6.55
C THR A 119 8.09 23.94 7.35
N PRO A 120 7.13 24.61 8.02
CA PRO A 120 6.01 23.96 8.69
C PRO A 120 5.23 23.01 7.76
N PHE A 121 5.02 23.43 6.51
CA PHE A 121 4.39 22.58 5.49
C PHE A 121 5.19 21.31 5.20
N TYR A 122 6.52 21.41 5.03
CA TYR A 122 7.37 20.24 4.79
C TYR A 122 7.33 19.25 5.95
N HIS A 123 7.35 19.74 7.19
CA HIS A 123 7.22 18.90 8.38
C HIS A 123 5.82 18.29 8.53
N GLY A 124 4.77 19.02 8.19
CA GLY A 124 3.39 18.52 8.20
C GLY A 124 3.18 17.42 7.15
N LEU A 125 3.78 17.60 5.97
CA LEU A 125 3.83 16.59 4.91
C LEU A 125 4.55 15.32 5.38
N PHE A 126 5.74 15.50 5.99
CA PHE A 126 6.49 14.39 6.57
C PHE A 126 5.67 13.64 7.63
N LEU A 127 5.03 14.35 8.56
CA LEU A 127 4.25 13.75 9.63
C LEU A 127 3.10 12.92 9.08
N THR A 128 2.31 13.50 8.18
CA THR A 128 1.20 12.83 7.51
C THR A 128 1.66 11.55 6.83
N ASN A 129 2.69 11.67 5.99
CA ASN A 129 3.20 10.54 5.24
C ASN A 129 3.78 9.44 6.12
N THR A 130 4.45 9.83 7.21
CA THR A 130 5.02 8.89 8.18
C THR A 130 3.94 8.06 8.87
N VAL A 131 2.84 8.70 9.31
CA VAL A 131 1.73 8.01 9.97
C VAL A 131 1.12 6.95 9.03
N PHE A 132 0.76 7.34 7.81
CA PHE A 132 0.17 6.42 6.84
C PHE A 132 1.17 5.37 6.34
N PHE A 133 2.46 5.68 6.32
CA PHE A 133 3.50 4.72 5.98
C PHE A 133 3.68 3.64 7.04
N ILE A 134 3.70 4.01 8.32
CA ILE A 134 3.74 3.04 9.44
C ILE A 134 2.50 2.16 9.41
N LEU A 135 1.31 2.75 9.20
CA LEU A 135 0.07 1.99 9.08
C LEU A 135 0.12 1.02 7.88
N SER A 136 0.67 1.44 6.75
CA SER A 136 0.89 0.58 5.58
C SER A 136 1.84 -0.58 5.90
N SER A 137 2.94 -0.32 6.62
CA SER A 137 3.87 -1.35 7.08
C SER A 137 3.20 -2.38 8.00
N VAL A 138 2.35 -1.92 8.93
CA VAL A 138 1.56 -2.79 9.82
C VAL A 138 0.63 -3.69 9.00
N ILE A 139 -0.05 -3.13 7.99
CA ILE A 139 -0.93 -3.89 7.11
C ILE A 139 -0.15 -4.91 6.28
N ILE A 140 0.99 -4.54 5.70
CA ILE A 140 1.83 -5.47 4.95
C ILE A 140 2.22 -6.66 5.82
N ASN A 141 2.67 -6.41 7.06
CA ASN A 141 2.98 -7.48 8.00
C ASN A 141 1.75 -8.34 8.33
N ALA A 142 0.56 -7.74 8.42
CA ALA A 142 -0.69 -8.48 8.62
C ALA A 142 -1.03 -9.36 7.41
N ILE A 143 -0.87 -8.86 6.18
CA ILE A 143 -1.05 -9.62 4.93
C ILE A 143 -0.10 -10.81 4.90
N LEU A 144 1.19 -10.59 5.16
CA LEU A 144 2.20 -11.66 5.09
C LEU A 144 2.05 -12.72 6.19
N LYS A 145 1.41 -12.39 7.32
CA LYS A 145 1.05 -13.37 8.36
C LYS A 145 -0.20 -14.17 8.00
N PHE A 146 -1.04 -13.63 7.12
CA PHE A 146 -2.32 -14.23 6.77
C PHE A 146 -2.14 -15.28 5.67
N ARG A 147 -2.21 -16.56 6.06
CA ARG A 147 -2.28 -17.73 5.17
C ARG A 147 -1.27 -17.72 4.01
N SER A 148 0.01 -17.58 4.35
CA SER A 148 1.11 -17.60 3.38
C SER A 148 1.41 -19.01 2.84
N VAL A 149 1.97 -19.07 1.62
CA VAL A 149 2.50 -20.31 1.03
C VAL A 149 3.60 -20.89 1.93
N ASP A 150 3.78 -22.21 1.97
CA ASP A 150 4.74 -22.91 2.86
C ASP A 150 6.15 -22.29 2.85
N PHE A 151 6.65 -21.87 1.67
CA PHE A 151 7.95 -21.19 1.53
C PHE A 151 8.00 -19.84 2.27
N PHE A 152 6.89 -19.10 2.28
CA PHE A 152 6.71 -17.82 2.94
C PHE A 152 6.12 -17.94 4.36
N SER A 153 5.87 -19.16 4.84
CA SER A 153 5.51 -19.45 6.23
C SER A 153 6.70 -19.23 7.18
N ASN A 154 7.92 -19.37 6.67
CA ASN A 154 9.14 -19.09 7.43
C ASN A 154 9.21 -17.61 7.88
N ILE A 155 9.40 -17.39 9.18
CA ILE A 155 9.49 -16.07 9.79
C ILE A 155 10.60 -15.20 9.19
N MET A 156 11.72 -15.80 8.79
CA MET A 156 12.85 -15.08 8.20
C MET A 156 12.51 -14.55 6.81
N MET A 157 11.92 -15.39 5.96
CA MET A 157 11.49 -14.98 4.61
C MET A 157 10.43 -13.88 4.68
N ARG A 158 9.47 -13.99 5.61
CA ARG A 158 8.46 -12.95 5.84
C ARG A 158 9.10 -11.61 6.22
N ARG A 159 10.09 -11.61 7.12
CA ARG A 159 10.82 -10.39 7.51
C ARG A 159 11.58 -9.78 6.34
N ILE A 160 12.28 -10.60 5.54
CA ILE A 160 13.01 -10.13 4.36
C ILE A 160 12.06 -9.47 3.35
N ILE A 161 10.91 -10.08 3.07
CA ILE A 161 9.94 -9.55 2.11
C ILE A 161 9.28 -8.28 2.62
N HIS A 162 8.91 -8.26 3.91
CA HIS A 162 8.38 -7.05 4.56
C HIS A 162 9.39 -5.90 4.42
N LEU A 163 10.66 -6.14 4.73
CA LEU A 163 11.73 -5.14 4.56
C LEU A 163 11.87 -4.68 3.12
N LEU A 164 11.86 -5.62 2.17
CA LEU A 164 11.97 -5.30 0.75
C LEU A 164 10.80 -4.42 0.30
N MET A 165 9.57 -4.74 0.71
CA MET A 165 8.38 -3.92 0.42
C MET A 165 8.49 -2.53 1.05
N VAL A 166 8.90 -2.43 2.32
CA VAL A 166 9.15 -1.16 3.01
C VAL A 166 10.21 -0.35 2.26
N PHE A 167 11.30 -0.97 1.83
CA PHE A 167 12.37 -0.33 1.09
C PHE A 167 11.90 0.19 -0.27
N PHE A 168 11.10 -0.58 -1.02
CA PHE A 168 10.49 -0.11 -2.26
C PHE A 168 9.59 1.11 -2.06
N ILE A 169 8.81 1.14 -0.97
CA ILE A 169 7.98 2.31 -0.65
C ILE A 169 8.87 3.52 -0.34
N VAL A 170 9.90 3.37 0.48
CA VAL A 170 10.81 4.49 0.82
C VAL A 170 11.55 4.99 -0.43
N MET A 171 12.12 4.09 -1.23
CA MET A 171 12.87 4.44 -2.44
C MET A 171 12.05 5.18 -3.48
N THR A 172 10.72 4.98 -3.52
CA THR A 172 9.83 5.66 -4.46
C THR A 172 9.36 7.03 -3.97
N GLN A 173 9.75 7.44 -2.76
CA GLN A 173 9.33 8.69 -2.12
C GLN A 173 10.35 9.84 -2.29
N TYR A 174 11.29 9.71 -3.23
CA TYR A 174 12.18 10.80 -3.65
C TYR A 174 11.41 12.00 -4.23
N THR A 175 10.17 11.77 -4.67
CA THR A 175 9.18 12.79 -4.99
C THR A 175 8.11 12.80 -3.89
N PRO A 176 8.27 13.57 -2.80
CA PRO A 176 7.28 13.61 -1.74
C PRO A 176 5.97 14.21 -2.26
N SER A 177 4.84 13.57 -1.93
CA SER A 177 3.51 14.12 -2.18
C SER A 177 2.60 13.94 -0.98
N ASN A 178 1.52 14.71 -0.91
CA ASN A 178 0.54 14.65 0.17
C ASN A 178 -0.41 13.45 0.07
N CYS A 179 -0.53 12.81 -1.10
CA CYS A 179 -1.54 11.78 -1.35
C CYS A 179 -1.01 10.35 -1.46
N ASP A 180 0.26 10.14 -1.84
CA ASP A 180 0.76 8.81 -2.21
C ASP A 180 0.67 7.77 -1.08
N THR A 181 1.10 8.14 0.13
CA THR A 181 1.12 7.21 1.28
C THR A 181 -0.28 6.90 1.80
N ILE A 182 -1.19 7.88 1.76
CA ILE A 182 -2.60 7.73 2.11
C ILE A 182 -3.29 6.79 1.12
N ALA A 183 -3.10 7.04 -0.17
CA ALA A 183 -3.64 6.19 -1.23
C ALA A 183 -3.09 4.76 -1.12
N LEU A 184 -1.81 4.60 -0.82
CA LEU A 184 -1.19 3.29 -0.62
C LEU A 184 -1.79 2.55 0.58
N PHE A 185 -2.00 3.24 1.70
CA PHE A 185 -2.66 2.67 2.87
C PHE A 185 -4.06 2.17 2.53
N CYS A 186 -4.91 3.01 1.93
CA CYS A 186 -6.26 2.63 1.50
C CYS A 186 -6.24 1.45 0.51
N TYR A 187 -5.27 1.42 -0.40
CA TYR A 187 -5.06 0.33 -1.33
C TYR A 187 -4.75 -1.00 -0.62
N LEU A 188 -3.79 -1.00 0.31
CA LEU A 188 -3.42 -2.19 1.07
C LEU A 188 -4.56 -2.71 1.96
N VAL A 189 -5.36 -1.80 2.57
CA VAL A 189 -6.59 -2.18 3.28
C VAL A 189 -7.57 -2.87 2.33
N GLY A 190 -7.74 -2.35 1.11
CA GLY A 190 -8.61 -2.93 0.09
C GLY A 190 -8.21 -4.36 -0.30
N ILE A 191 -6.91 -4.62 -0.44
CA ILE A 191 -6.37 -5.97 -0.62
C ILE A 191 -6.73 -6.87 0.57
N VAL A 192 -6.50 -6.43 1.81
CA VAL A 192 -6.84 -7.21 3.01
C VAL A 192 -8.32 -7.57 3.05
N LEU A 193 -9.21 -6.60 2.79
CA LEU A 193 -10.65 -6.83 2.78
C LEU A 193 -11.06 -7.82 1.70
N THR A 194 -10.46 -7.73 0.51
CA THR A 194 -10.70 -8.67 -0.60
C THR A 194 -10.28 -10.09 -0.22
N ILE A 195 -9.07 -10.27 0.34
CA ILE A 195 -8.56 -11.56 0.79
C ILE A 195 -9.42 -12.13 1.93
N LYS A 196 -9.80 -11.31 2.92
CA LYS A 196 -10.66 -11.73 4.04
C LYS A 196 -12.07 -12.10 3.58
N TYR A 197 -12.64 -11.34 2.65
CA TYR A 197 -13.93 -11.65 2.04
C TYR A 197 -13.88 -13.01 1.35
N HIS A 198 -12.82 -13.25 0.55
CA HIS A 198 -12.63 -14.51 -0.16
C HIS A 198 -12.56 -15.72 0.79
N HIS A 199 -11.82 -15.62 1.90
CA HIS A 199 -11.65 -16.76 2.80
C HIS A 199 -12.79 -16.97 3.79
N THR A 200 -13.48 -15.91 4.20
CA THR A 200 -14.49 -15.97 5.25
C THR A 200 -15.92 -15.97 4.67
N ASN A 201 -16.09 -15.61 3.40
CA ASN A 201 -17.38 -15.42 2.72
C ASN A 201 -18.38 -14.52 3.48
N ARG A 202 -17.90 -13.65 4.37
CA ARG A 202 -18.74 -12.73 5.14
C ARG A 202 -18.98 -11.44 4.37
N ASN A 203 -20.25 -11.14 4.08
CA ASN A 203 -20.67 -9.94 3.35
C ASN A 203 -20.22 -8.62 4.01
N LEU A 204 -19.97 -8.62 5.32
CA LEU A 204 -19.43 -7.44 6.02
C LEU A 204 -18.14 -6.89 5.37
N PHE A 205 -17.20 -7.77 4.99
CA PHE A 205 -15.95 -7.34 4.38
C PHE A 205 -16.16 -6.74 2.98
N PHE A 206 -17.21 -7.17 2.29
CA PHE A 206 -17.58 -6.63 0.98
C PHE A 206 -18.21 -5.23 1.11
N TYR A 207 -19.10 -5.02 2.08
CA TYR A 207 -19.65 -3.68 2.35
C TYR A 207 -18.59 -2.69 2.81
N LEU A 208 -17.64 -3.13 3.65
CA LEU A 208 -16.49 -2.31 4.04
C LEU A 208 -15.60 -1.97 2.83
N LEU A 209 -15.42 -2.90 1.89
CA LEU A 209 -14.66 -2.65 0.67
C LEU A 209 -15.33 -1.59 -0.23
N ILE A 210 -16.66 -1.63 -0.35
CA ILE A 210 -17.43 -0.61 -1.07
C ILE A 210 -17.17 0.77 -0.45
N ILE A 211 -17.43 0.93 0.86
CA ILE A 211 -17.22 2.20 1.56
C ILE A 211 -15.77 2.69 1.40
N LEU A 212 -14.81 1.78 1.53
CA LEU A 212 -13.40 2.09 1.36
C LEU A 212 -13.08 2.60 -0.04
N ILE A 213 -13.64 2.01 -1.10
CA ILE A 213 -13.42 2.49 -2.48
C ILE A 213 -14.01 3.89 -2.67
N ALA A 214 -15.20 4.16 -2.14
CA ALA A 214 -15.78 5.49 -2.21
C ALA A 214 -14.86 6.54 -1.57
N VAL A 215 -14.42 6.30 -0.33
CA VAL A 215 -13.53 7.21 0.40
C VAL A 215 -12.16 7.30 -0.27
N SER A 216 -11.60 6.18 -0.70
CA SER A 216 -10.30 6.11 -1.37
C SER A 216 -10.29 6.87 -2.69
N THR A 217 -11.44 6.97 -3.38
CA THR A 217 -11.55 7.76 -4.63
C THR A 217 -11.40 9.26 -4.38
N LEU A 218 -11.82 9.75 -3.20
CA LEU A 218 -11.61 11.15 -2.77
C LEU A 218 -10.16 11.44 -2.37
N VAL A 219 -9.37 10.39 -2.12
CA VAL A 219 -7.93 10.49 -1.88
C VAL A 219 -7.19 10.52 -3.21
N ARG A 220 -7.47 9.53 -4.07
CA ARG A 220 -6.83 9.37 -5.38
C ARG A 220 -7.56 8.35 -6.25
N GLU A 221 -7.51 8.55 -7.56
CA GLU A 221 -8.09 7.68 -8.59
C GLU A 221 -7.48 6.27 -8.62
N THR A 222 -6.32 6.08 -8.00
CA THR A 222 -5.65 4.77 -7.82
C THR A 222 -6.52 3.74 -7.09
N ALA A 223 -7.62 4.17 -6.44
CA ALA A 223 -8.63 3.29 -5.86
C ALA A 223 -9.22 2.28 -6.86
N CYS A 224 -9.21 2.58 -8.17
CA CYS A 224 -9.64 1.65 -9.21
C CYS A 224 -8.85 0.33 -9.22
N LEU A 225 -7.60 0.34 -8.75
CA LEU A 225 -6.78 -0.88 -8.65
C LEU A 225 -7.34 -1.89 -7.64
N ASN A 226 -8.06 -1.45 -6.60
CA ASN A 226 -8.74 -2.36 -5.69
C ASN A 226 -9.86 -3.15 -6.40
N ILE A 227 -10.55 -2.50 -7.34
CA ILE A 227 -11.57 -3.16 -8.18
C ILE A 227 -10.90 -4.15 -9.11
N ALA A 228 -9.78 -3.77 -9.74
CA ALA A 228 -9.00 -4.66 -10.59
C ALA A 228 -8.48 -5.89 -9.82
N PHE A 229 -8.03 -5.71 -8.57
CA PHE A 229 -7.61 -6.81 -7.71
C PHE A 229 -8.77 -7.72 -7.31
N PHE A 230 -9.90 -7.15 -6.90
CA PHE A 230 -11.11 -7.92 -6.60
C PHE A 230 -11.56 -8.74 -7.80
N ALA A 231 -11.61 -8.12 -8.99
CA ALA A 231 -11.92 -8.81 -10.23
C ALA A 231 -10.91 -9.93 -10.51
N ALA A 232 -9.60 -9.69 -10.37
CA ALA A 232 -8.58 -10.70 -10.63
C ALA A 232 -8.69 -11.95 -9.74
N VAL A 233 -9.06 -11.78 -8.47
CA VAL A 233 -9.21 -12.87 -7.50
C VAL A 233 -10.46 -13.71 -7.78
N PHE A 234 -11.59 -13.05 -8.05
CA PHE A 234 -12.89 -13.75 -8.22
C PHE A 234 -13.22 -14.14 -9.66
N PHE A 235 -12.55 -13.58 -10.66
CA PHE A 235 -12.82 -13.87 -12.06
C PHE A 235 -12.33 -15.28 -12.44
N SER A 236 -13.24 -16.14 -12.90
CA SER A 236 -12.92 -17.46 -13.43
C SER A 236 -13.40 -17.60 -14.89
N LEU A 237 -12.46 -17.88 -15.81
CA LEU A 237 -12.78 -18.12 -17.22
C LEU A 237 -13.73 -19.32 -17.41
N LYS A 238 -13.73 -20.27 -16.46
CA LYS A 238 -14.64 -21.42 -16.48
C LYS A 238 -16.09 -21.03 -16.17
N GLU A 239 -16.31 -20.03 -15.30
CA GLU A 239 -17.65 -19.60 -14.89
C GLU A 239 -18.37 -18.80 -15.99
N ILE A 240 -17.62 -18.02 -16.78
CA ILE A 240 -18.16 -17.31 -17.94
C ILE A 240 -18.56 -18.30 -19.04
N LYS A 241 -17.75 -19.32 -19.30
CA LYS A 241 -18.13 -20.41 -20.21
C LYS A 241 -19.39 -21.15 -19.75
N GLN A 242 -19.68 -21.14 -18.44
CA GLN A 242 -20.90 -21.71 -17.85
C GLN A 242 -22.04 -20.68 -17.69
N LYS A 243 -21.95 -19.47 -18.26
CA LYS A 243 -22.96 -18.38 -18.18
C LYS A 243 -23.38 -18.00 -16.74
N LYS A 244 -22.55 -18.22 -15.72
CA LYS A 244 -22.87 -17.80 -14.35
C LYS A 244 -22.58 -16.30 -14.17
N ILE A 245 -23.62 -15.49 -14.32
CA ILE A 245 -23.56 -14.00 -14.25
C ILE A 245 -23.38 -13.45 -12.81
N GLN A 246 -23.39 -14.32 -11.79
CA GLN A 246 -23.29 -13.90 -10.37
C GLN A 246 -22.03 -13.09 -10.04
N PHE A 247 -20.92 -13.29 -10.77
CA PHE A 247 -19.71 -12.49 -10.60
C PHE A 247 -19.91 -11.00 -10.95
N ILE A 248 -20.59 -10.71 -12.05
CA ILE A 248 -20.79 -9.34 -12.54
C ILE A 248 -21.57 -8.52 -11.52
N TRP A 249 -22.59 -9.13 -10.89
CA TRP A 249 -23.38 -8.50 -9.82
C TRP A 249 -22.57 -8.11 -8.59
N LYS A 250 -21.42 -8.75 -8.33
CA LYS A 250 -20.52 -8.36 -7.22
C LYS A 250 -19.56 -7.23 -7.60
N VAL A 251 -19.25 -7.07 -8.89
CA VAL A 251 -18.33 -6.02 -9.38
C VAL A 251 -19.07 -4.69 -9.57
N ILE A 252 -20.34 -4.74 -10.00
CA ILE A 252 -21.15 -3.52 -10.24
C ILE A 252 -21.18 -2.57 -9.03
N PRO A 253 -21.45 -3.02 -7.78
CA PRO A 253 -21.45 -2.13 -6.62
C PRO A 253 -20.10 -1.46 -6.37
N LEU A 254 -18.98 -2.17 -6.63
CA LEU A 254 -17.64 -1.62 -6.49
C LEU A 254 -17.36 -0.54 -7.55
N LEU A 255 -17.80 -0.77 -8.79
CA LEU A 255 -17.71 0.20 -9.87
C LEU A 255 -18.54 1.45 -9.59
N LEU A 256 -19.79 1.29 -9.16
CA LEU A 256 -20.64 2.42 -8.78
C LEU A 256 -20.04 3.20 -7.61
N SER A 257 -19.46 2.50 -6.63
CA SER A 257 -18.80 3.14 -5.50
C SER A 257 -17.58 3.99 -5.88
N PHE A 258 -16.92 3.69 -6.99
CA PHE A 258 -15.84 4.49 -7.55
C PHE A 258 -16.39 5.62 -8.44
N LEU A 259 -17.34 5.28 -9.31
CA LEU A 259 -17.85 6.20 -10.32
C LEU A 259 -18.67 7.36 -9.70
N THR A 260 -19.45 7.09 -8.66
CA THR A 260 -20.27 8.10 -7.97
C THR A 260 -19.43 9.24 -7.39
N PRO A 261 -18.42 9.00 -6.52
CA PRO A 261 -17.58 10.08 -6.03
C PRO A 261 -16.73 10.71 -7.15
N TYR A 262 -16.23 9.91 -8.10
CA TYR A 262 -15.42 10.44 -9.20
C TYR A 262 -16.17 11.42 -10.11
N LEU A 263 -17.37 11.04 -10.57
CA LEU A 263 -18.22 11.91 -11.37
C LEU A 263 -18.81 13.05 -10.53
N GLY A 264 -19.17 12.77 -9.27
CA GLY A 264 -19.64 13.78 -8.34
C GLY A 264 -18.64 14.92 -8.19
N LEU A 265 -17.38 14.61 -7.87
CA LEU A 265 -16.30 15.59 -7.78
C LEU A 265 -16.13 16.39 -9.07
N ARG A 266 -16.18 15.72 -10.23
CA ARG A 266 -16.07 16.40 -11.52
C ARG A 266 -17.22 17.37 -11.78
N ILE A 267 -18.45 17.02 -11.40
CA ILE A 267 -19.60 17.91 -11.60
C ILE A 267 -19.51 19.12 -10.66
N PHE A 268 -19.17 18.92 -9.38
CA PHE A 268 -19.10 20.01 -8.42
C PHE A 268 -17.92 20.96 -8.68
N LEU A 269 -16.73 20.44 -8.98
CA LEU A 269 -15.53 21.26 -9.16
C LEU A 269 -15.44 21.91 -10.55
N ASN A 270 -16.01 21.30 -11.60
CA ASN A 270 -16.05 21.92 -12.94
C ASN A 270 -16.94 23.17 -13.01
N GLN A 271 -17.81 23.39 -12.02
CA GLN A 271 -18.60 24.62 -11.93
C GLN A 271 -17.78 25.82 -11.45
N GLU A 272 -16.72 25.58 -10.68
CA GLU A 272 -15.90 26.62 -10.05
C GLU A 272 -14.60 26.89 -10.82
N GLU A 273 -13.99 25.85 -11.41
CA GLU A 273 -12.76 25.96 -12.20
C GLU A 273 -12.94 25.31 -13.58
N LYS A 274 -12.56 26.02 -14.65
CA LYS A 274 -12.37 25.43 -16.00
C LYS A 274 -11.17 24.47 -15.97
N SER A 275 -11.29 23.38 -15.24
CA SER A 275 -10.23 22.38 -15.08
C SER A 275 -10.08 21.60 -16.38
N SER A 276 -8.91 21.73 -17.00
CA SER A 276 -8.55 20.96 -18.18
C SER A 276 -8.56 19.47 -17.83
N PHE A 277 -9.13 18.66 -18.71
CA PHE A 277 -9.24 17.21 -18.54
C PHE A 277 -7.88 16.50 -18.40
N MET A 278 -6.80 17.23 -18.71
CA MET A 278 -5.41 16.81 -18.66
C MET A 278 -4.55 18.01 -18.25
N GLU A 279 -3.60 17.79 -17.34
CA GLU A 279 -2.54 18.75 -16.99
C GLU A 279 -1.56 18.93 -18.17
N GLY A 280 -1.49 17.91 -19.05
CA GLY A 280 -0.77 17.87 -20.31
C GLY A 280 -0.84 16.46 -20.91
N ILE A 281 -0.66 16.33 -22.23
CA ILE A 281 -0.46 15.03 -22.88
C ILE A 281 1.05 14.76 -22.89
N TYR A 282 1.52 13.91 -21.98
CA TYR A 282 2.96 13.64 -21.81
C TYR A 282 3.47 12.47 -22.66
N ILE A 283 2.66 11.94 -23.58
CA ILE A 283 3.02 10.78 -24.42
C ILE A 283 4.37 11.00 -25.12
N VAL A 284 4.56 12.15 -25.76
CA VAL A 284 5.80 12.44 -26.49
C VAL A 284 6.99 12.52 -25.54
N ALA A 285 6.86 13.23 -24.41
CA ALA A 285 7.89 13.35 -23.39
C ALA A 285 8.24 12.02 -22.71
N ASN A 286 7.27 11.12 -22.57
CA ASN A 286 7.46 9.78 -22.00
C ASN A 286 8.34 8.88 -22.89
N PHE A 287 8.24 9.01 -24.21
CA PHE A 287 9.01 8.19 -25.15
C PHE A 287 10.29 8.86 -25.70
N THR A 288 10.47 10.17 -25.50
CA THR A 288 11.69 10.88 -25.90
C THR A 288 12.70 11.06 -24.77
N SER A 289 12.27 11.11 -23.51
CA SER A 289 13.18 11.26 -22.37
C SER A 289 13.82 9.92 -21.96
N PRO A 290 15.16 9.83 -21.85
CA PRO A 290 15.83 8.61 -21.41
C PRO A 290 15.45 8.21 -19.97
N PHE A 291 15.13 9.19 -19.12
CA PHE A 291 14.68 8.94 -17.75
C PHE A 291 13.32 8.21 -17.72
N ASN A 292 12.37 8.64 -18.56
CA ASN A 292 11.05 8.02 -18.61
C ASN A 292 11.13 6.57 -19.14
N ILE A 293 11.98 6.31 -20.14
CA ILE A 293 12.23 4.95 -20.62
C ILE A 293 12.85 4.08 -19.52
N ALA A 294 13.82 4.61 -18.77
CA ALA A 294 14.43 3.89 -17.65
C ALA A 294 13.41 3.53 -16.56
N GLY A 295 12.50 4.46 -16.21
CA GLY A 295 11.41 4.21 -15.27
C GLY A 295 10.46 3.09 -15.73
N LEU A 296 10.06 3.12 -17.00
CA LEU A 296 9.22 2.07 -17.60
C LEU A 296 9.91 0.71 -17.59
N LEU A 297 11.18 0.66 -18.01
CA LEU A 297 12.00 -0.56 -18.00
C LEU A 297 12.14 -1.11 -16.59
N PHE A 298 12.42 -0.25 -15.62
CA PHE A 298 12.49 -0.63 -14.21
C PHE A 298 11.18 -1.30 -13.75
N SER A 299 10.04 -0.66 -13.99
CA SER A 299 8.74 -1.22 -13.60
C SER A 299 8.43 -2.53 -14.32
N ALA A 300 8.75 -2.64 -15.61
CA ALA A 300 8.55 -3.88 -16.38
C ALA A 300 9.42 -5.04 -15.84
N VAL A 301 10.70 -4.78 -15.56
CA VAL A 301 11.62 -5.78 -15.01
C VAL A 301 11.17 -6.22 -13.62
N VAL A 302 10.80 -5.29 -12.74
CA VAL A 302 10.32 -5.62 -11.39
C VAL A 302 9.02 -6.42 -11.44
N LEU A 303 8.06 -6.05 -12.29
CA LEU A 303 6.81 -6.82 -12.46
C LEU A 303 7.08 -8.21 -13.02
N TYR A 304 8.00 -8.35 -13.98
CA TYR A 304 8.42 -9.64 -14.50
C TYR A 304 9.09 -10.51 -13.42
N PHE A 305 9.93 -9.89 -12.58
CA PHE A 305 10.56 -10.56 -11.45
C PHE A 305 9.51 -11.06 -10.45
N MET A 306 8.51 -10.23 -10.10
CA MET A 306 7.39 -10.65 -9.25
C MET A 306 6.57 -11.80 -9.87
N TYR A 307 6.37 -11.77 -11.18
CA TYR A 307 5.71 -12.87 -11.89
C TYR A 307 6.52 -14.18 -11.80
N LYS A 308 7.85 -14.12 -11.88
CA LYS A 308 8.73 -15.29 -11.74
C LYS A 308 8.82 -15.82 -10.31
N LEU A 309 8.65 -14.97 -9.30
CA LEU A 309 8.58 -15.37 -7.90
C LEU A 309 7.31 -16.14 -7.54
N CYS A 310 6.26 -16.08 -8.35
CA CYS A 310 5.04 -16.83 -8.12
C CYS A 310 5.30 -18.34 -8.30
N ALA A 311 5.30 -19.10 -7.18
CA ALA A 311 5.57 -20.53 -7.19
C ALA A 311 4.49 -21.35 -7.93
N ASP A 312 3.21 -21.06 -7.67
CA ASP A 312 2.08 -21.79 -8.24
C ASP A 312 1.55 -21.16 -9.55
N ASP A 313 1.15 -22.00 -10.51
CA ASP A 313 0.55 -21.54 -11.77
C ASP A 313 -0.80 -20.84 -11.57
N LYS A 314 -1.51 -21.15 -10.47
CA LYS A 314 -2.73 -20.43 -10.07
C LYS A 314 -2.42 -18.98 -9.67
N ASN A 315 -1.34 -18.75 -8.91
CA ASN A 315 -0.91 -17.40 -8.52
C ASN A 315 -0.48 -16.60 -9.75
N LYS A 316 0.26 -17.23 -10.67
CA LYS A 316 0.60 -16.63 -11.98
C LYS A 316 -0.64 -16.24 -12.77
N LEU A 317 -1.69 -17.06 -12.75
CA LEU A 317 -2.95 -16.76 -13.44
C LEU A 317 -3.67 -15.56 -12.80
N VAL A 318 -3.74 -15.48 -11.47
CA VAL A 318 -4.32 -14.32 -10.76
C VAL A 318 -3.53 -13.04 -11.08
N PHE A 319 -2.19 -13.12 -11.08
CA PHE A 319 -1.33 -11.99 -11.44
C PHE A 319 -1.55 -11.51 -12.88
N LYS A 320 -1.66 -12.43 -13.85
CA LYS A 320 -1.98 -12.08 -15.25
C LYS A 320 -3.34 -11.39 -15.37
N LYS A 321 -4.36 -11.89 -14.68
CA LYS A 321 -5.69 -11.25 -14.65
C LYS A 321 -5.62 -9.87 -14.04
N TYR A 322 -4.85 -9.70 -12.96
CA TYR A 322 -4.67 -8.39 -12.33
C TYR A 322 -3.98 -7.39 -13.25
N LEU A 323 -2.91 -7.79 -13.95
CA LEU A 323 -2.28 -6.95 -14.96
C LEU A 323 -3.23 -6.59 -16.10
N PHE A 324 -4.06 -7.53 -16.54
CA PHE A 324 -5.07 -7.26 -17.57
C PHE A 324 -6.13 -6.26 -17.10
N PHE A 325 -6.69 -6.44 -15.90
CA PHE A 325 -7.70 -5.52 -15.35
C PHE A 325 -7.12 -4.16 -14.95
N SER A 326 -5.80 -4.05 -14.76
CA SER A 326 -5.12 -2.77 -14.50
C SER A 326 -4.63 -2.06 -15.76
N LEU A 327 -4.85 -2.62 -16.97
CA LEU A 327 -4.51 -1.94 -18.23
C LEU A 327 -5.10 -0.53 -18.37
N PRO A 328 -6.36 -0.25 -17.98
CA PRO A 328 -6.89 1.12 -18.04
C PRO A 328 -6.07 2.10 -17.19
N TYR A 329 -5.58 1.65 -16.03
CA TYR A 329 -4.74 2.46 -15.15
C TYR A 329 -3.34 2.68 -15.76
N ILE A 330 -2.72 1.62 -16.31
CA ILE A 330 -1.42 1.73 -17.00
C ILE A 330 -1.54 2.67 -18.21
N GLY A 331 -2.63 2.58 -18.97
CA GLY A 331 -2.95 3.49 -20.06
C GLY A 331 -3.04 4.94 -19.57
N MET A 332 -3.75 5.21 -18.47
CA MET A 332 -3.79 6.55 -17.88
C MET A 332 -2.41 7.07 -17.45
N ILE A 333 -1.55 6.22 -16.88
CA ILE A 333 -0.16 6.60 -16.59
C ILE A 333 0.58 6.98 -17.87
N THR A 334 0.41 6.23 -18.97
CA THR A 334 1.10 6.55 -20.23
C THR A 334 0.67 7.90 -20.84
N LEU A 335 -0.58 8.31 -20.61
CA LEU A 335 -1.17 9.53 -21.15
C LEU A 335 -0.80 10.78 -20.33
N VAL A 336 -0.92 10.68 -19.00
CA VAL A 336 -0.88 11.85 -18.10
C VAL A 336 0.28 11.77 -17.09
N GLY A 337 0.80 10.58 -16.79
CA GLY A 337 1.87 10.38 -15.83
C GLY A 337 3.26 10.44 -16.47
N LEU A 338 4.28 10.74 -15.66
CA LEU A 338 5.68 10.60 -16.04
C LEU A 338 6.18 9.21 -15.62
N PHE A 339 6.71 8.42 -16.55
CA PHE A 339 7.23 7.09 -16.21
C PHE A 339 8.41 7.12 -15.26
N TRP A 340 9.17 8.22 -15.24
CA TRP A 340 10.22 8.43 -14.25
C TRP A 340 9.68 8.34 -12.82
N GLU A 341 8.42 8.72 -12.57
CA GLU A 341 7.77 8.60 -11.27
C GLU A 341 7.37 7.15 -10.95
N VAL A 342 8.36 6.34 -10.57
CA VAL A 342 8.18 4.92 -10.26
C VAL A 342 7.10 4.66 -9.20
N ARG A 343 6.82 5.65 -8.34
CA ARG A 343 5.70 5.64 -7.36
C ARG A 343 4.34 5.29 -7.98
N LEU A 344 4.10 5.64 -9.25
CA LEU A 344 2.84 5.32 -9.94
C LEU A 344 2.65 3.81 -10.15
N PHE A 345 3.75 3.07 -10.23
CA PHE A 345 3.77 1.60 -10.37
C PHE A 345 3.85 0.87 -9.03
N LEU A 346 4.07 1.57 -7.91
CA LEU A 346 4.24 0.98 -6.59
C LEU A 346 3.06 0.08 -6.15
N PRO A 347 1.77 0.46 -6.34
CA PRO A 347 0.66 -0.43 -6.02
C PRO A 347 0.69 -1.73 -6.84
N LEU A 348 1.11 -1.68 -8.11
CA LEU A 348 1.23 -2.87 -8.97
C LEU A 348 2.34 -3.80 -8.46
N ILE A 349 3.50 -3.24 -8.12
CA ILE A 349 4.67 -3.97 -7.60
C ILE A 349 4.31 -4.66 -6.28
N LEU A 350 3.72 -3.93 -5.34
CA LEU A 350 3.33 -4.46 -4.03
C LEU A 350 2.28 -5.56 -4.16
N THR A 351 1.33 -5.42 -5.08
CA THR A 351 0.31 -6.45 -5.34
C THR A 351 0.92 -7.72 -5.92
N GLY A 352 1.90 -7.58 -6.81
CA GLY A 352 2.67 -8.73 -7.31
C GLY A 352 3.38 -9.47 -6.19
N ALA A 353 4.02 -8.74 -5.29
CA ALA A 353 4.68 -9.33 -4.14
C ALA A 353 3.69 -10.00 -3.16
N VAL A 354 2.50 -9.40 -2.93
CA VAL A 354 1.44 -10.03 -2.13
C VAL A 354 0.90 -11.30 -2.78
N ILE A 355 0.64 -11.29 -4.09
CA ILE A 355 0.13 -12.46 -4.83
C ILE A 355 1.17 -13.59 -4.83
N ALA A 356 2.45 -13.26 -4.93
CA ALA A 356 3.52 -14.25 -4.85
C ALA A 356 3.57 -14.93 -3.46
N CYS A 357 3.30 -14.17 -2.38
CA CYS A 357 3.38 -14.66 -1.01
C CYS A 357 2.14 -15.44 -0.53
N HIS A 358 0.97 -15.15 -1.11
CA HIS A 358 -0.32 -15.65 -0.63
C HIS A 358 -0.71 -16.96 -1.31
N ASP A 359 -1.21 -17.92 -0.53
CA ASP A 359 -1.65 -19.21 -1.07
C ASP A 359 -3.09 -19.14 -1.61
N PHE A 360 -3.23 -19.12 -2.93
CA PHE A 360 -4.52 -19.16 -3.63
C PHE A 360 -4.96 -20.60 -3.98
N LYS A 361 -4.23 -21.64 -3.55
CA LYS A 361 -4.46 -23.03 -3.96
C LYS A 361 -5.83 -23.58 -3.55
N LYS A 362 -6.45 -23.02 -2.49
CA LYS A 362 -7.83 -23.30 -2.05
C LYS A 362 -8.95 -22.63 -2.87
N LEU A 363 -8.66 -21.89 -3.93
CA LEU A 363 -9.69 -21.25 -4.78
C LEU A 363 -10.56 -22.21 -5.61
N TYR A 364 -10.16 -23.48 -5.77
CA TYR A 364 -10.76 -24.38 -6.76
C TYR A 364 -10.94 -25.84 -6.31
N ASN A 365 -10.80 -26.14 -5.01
CA ASN A 365 -11.15 -27.46 -4.49
C ASN A 365 -12.50 -27.40 -3.79
#